data_AF-A0A231GSK6-F1
#
_entry.id   AF-A0A231GSK6-F1
#
_cell.length_a   1.000
_cell.length_b   1.000
_cell.length_c   1.000
_cell.angle_alpha   90.00
_cell.angle_beta   90.00
_cell.angle_gamma   90.00
#
_symmetry.space_group_name_H-M   'P 1'
#
loop_
_entity.id
_entity.type
_entity.pdbx_description
1 polymer ?
#
loop_
_entity_poly.entity_id
_entity_poly.type
_entity_poly.pdbx_seq_one_letter_code
_entity_poly.pdbx_strand_id
1 'polypeptide(L)'
;MLSNLVNAGYLRLCVLTQYKSHSLDRHISQTWRLSGFAGEYITPVPAQQRLGPRWYTGSADAIMQSLNLIYDEDPDYIVVFGADHVYRMDPEQMVSHHIDSGAGVTVAGIRVPRS
;
A
#
# COMPACT_ATOMS: atom_id res chain seq x y z
N MET A 1 -0.50 9.36 5.29
CA MET A 1 -0.89 7.94 5.16
C MET A 1 0.21 7.00 5.62
N LEU A 2 1.40 7.04 5.03
CA LEU A 2 2.51 6.14 5.39
C LEU A 2 2.81 6.14 6.90
N SER A 3 2.80 7.32 7.53
CA SER A 3 2.94 7.46 8.99
C SER A 3 1.83 6.75 9.79
N ASN A 4 0.60 6.66 9.29
CA ASN A 4 -0.47 5.96 10.00
C ASN A 4 -0.19 4.46 10.03
N LEU A 5 0.31 3.90 8.93
CA LEU A 5 0.66 2.48 8.81
C LEU A 5 1.83 2.12 9.72
N VAL A 6 2.88 2.93 9.68
CA VAL A 6 4.07 2.73 10.52
C VAL A 6 3.74 2.88 12.00
N ASN A 7 2.93 3.87 12.37
CA ASN A 7 2.50 4.06 13.77
C ASN A 7 1.63 2.91 14.29
N ALA A 8 0.91 2.22 13.39
CA ALA A 8 0.12 1.03 13.71
C ALA A 8 0.91 -0.28 13.58
N GLY A 9 2.24 -0.22 13.39
CA GLY A 9 3.10 -1.40 13.33
C GLY A 9 3.15 -2.13 11.98
N TYR A 10 2.52 -1.58 10.93
CA TYR A 10 2.63 -2.13 9.57
C TYR A 10 3.94 -1.65 8.93
N LEU A 11 4.98 -2.50 8.96
CA LEU A 11 6.35 -2.16 8.59
C LEU A 11 6.86 -2.83 7.31
N ARG A 12 6.03 -3.61 6.60
CA ARG A 12 6.31 -4.17 5.27
C ARG A 12 5.41 -3.50 4.25
N LEU A 13 5.92 -2.44 3.63
CA LEU A 13 5.13 -1.53 2.79
C LEU A 13 5.72 -1.39 1.40
N CYS A 14 4.90 -1.67 0.39
CA CYS A 14 5.20 -1.42 -1.02
C CYS A 14 4.45 -0.17 -1.50
N VAL A 15 5.19 0.81 -2.02
CA VAL A 15 4.60 2.04 -2.57
C VAL A 15 4.65 1.97 -4.09
N LEU A 16 3.53 1.65 -4.72
CA LEU A 16 3.44 1.55 -6.18
C LEU A 16 3.42 2.94 -6.82
N THR A 17 4.41 3.26 -7.65
CA THR A 17 4.56 4.59 -8.28
C THR A 17 4.44 4.49 -9.81
N GLN A 18 3.84 5.51 -10.45
CA GLN A 18 3.60 5.53 -11.91
C GLN A 18 4.44 6.57 -12.67
N TYR A 19 4.32 7.86 -12.34
CA TYR A 19 4.89 8.95 -13.13
C TYR A 19 5.71 9.91 -12.28
N LYS A 20 6.87 10.37 -12.81
CA LYS A 20 7.78 11.35 -12.19
C LYS A 20 8.07 11.09 -10.70
N SER A 21 8.27 9.82 -10.33
CA SER A 21 8.42 9.37 -8.95
C SER A 21 9.76 9.71 -8.31
N HIS A 22 10.74 10.26 -9.04
CA HIS A 22 12.11 10.42 -8.53
C HIS A 22 12.19 11.20 -7.20
N SER A 23 11.40 12.26 -7.05
CA SER A 23 11.33 13.02 -5.80
C SER A 23 10.69 12.22 -4.65
N LEU A 24 9.67 11.42 -4.96
CA LEU A 24 8.98 10.53 -4.01
C LEU A 24 9.87 9.36 -3.61
N ASP A 25 10.51 8.70 -4.57
CA ASP A 25 11.43 7.58 -4.33
C ASP A 25 12.61 8.03 -3.46
N ARG A 26 13.13 9.24 -3.73
CA ARG A 26 14.16 9.87 -2.89
C ARG A 26 13.64 10.17 -1.49
N HIS A 27 12.43 10.72 -1.36
CA HIS A 27 11.82 11.00 -0.06
C HIS A 27 11.63 9.71 0.76
N ILE A 28 11.11 8.64 0.14
CA ILE A 28 10.95 7.34 0.79
C ILE A 28 12.32 6.80 1.24
N SER A 29 13.30 6.77 0.33
CA SER A 29 14.62 6.21 0.59
C SER A 29 15.45 6.99 1.64
N GLN A 30 15.15 8.28 1.85
CA GLN A 30 15.85 9.14 2.82
C GLN A 30 15.13 9.19 4.16
N THR A 31 13.80 9.28 4.16
CA THR A 31 12.99 9.52 5.36
C THR A 31 12.53 8.23 6.02
N TRP A 32 12.35 7.15 5.25
CA TRP A 32 11.77 5.89 5.72
C TRP A 32 12.79 4.76 5.73
N ARG A 33 14.01 5.08 6.17
CA ARG A 33 15.05 4.08 6.41
C ARG A 33 14.73 3.32 7.69
N LEU A 34 14.04 2.18 7.55
CA LEU A 34 13.90 1.23 8.65
C LEU A 34 15.25 0.54 8.85
N SER A 35 15.80 0.70 10.05
CA SER A 35 17.01 0.03 10.50
C SER A 35 16.61 -1.31 11.11
N GLY A 36 16.38 -2.33 10.28
CA GLY A 36 15.79 -3.58 10.78
C GLY A 36 16.44 -4.85 10.23
N PHE A 37 17.14 -5.59 11.11
CA PHE A 37 17.55 -6.99 10.90
C PHE A 37 16.35 -7.96 10.80
N ALA A 38 15.12 -7.47 10.96
CA ALA A 38 13.87 -8.25 11.08
C ALA A 38 13.01 -8.30 9.81
N GLY A 39 13.55 -7.91 8.65
CA GLY A 39 12.84 -7.97 7.36
C GLY A 39 11.76 -6.89 7.17
N GLU A 40 11.86 -5.79 7.92
CA GLU A 40 11.00 -4.61 7.77
C GLU A 40 11.49 -3.75 6.61
N TYR A 41 10.58 -3.22 5.79
CA TYR A 41 10.94 -2.37 4.66
C TYR A 41 9.80 -1.44 4.24
N ILE A 42 10.19 -0.28 3.73
CA ILE A 42 9.29 0.62 3.01
C ILE A 42 9.96 0.91 1.68
N THR A 43 9.44 0.33 0.60
CA THR A 43 10.10 0.35 -0.70
C THR A 43 9.22 0.94 -1.79
N PRO A 44 9.71 1.92 -2.57
CA PRO A 44 9.03 2.34 -3.78
C PRO A 44 9.18 1.27 -4.86
N VAL A 45 8.07 0.94 -5.52
CA VAL A 45 8.02 0.01 -6.64
C VAL A 45 7.54 0.77 -7.88
N PRO A 46 8.46 1.10 -8.81
CA PRO A 46 8.07 1.79 -10.02
C PRO A 46 7.25 0.87 -10.93
N ALA A 47 6.48 1.46 -11.83
CA ALA A 47 5.76 0.73 -12.86
C ALA A 47 6.67 -0.22 -13.62
N GLN A 48 6.52 -1.52 -13.34
CA GLN A 48 7.29 -2.55 -14.00
C GLN A 48 6.60 -2.85 -15.33
N GLN A 49 7.22 -2.47 -16.45
CA GLN A 49 6.76 -2.79 -17.82
C GLN A 49 6.86 -4.31 -18.15
N ARG A 50 6.51 -5.18 -17.19
CA ARG A 50 6.65 -6.64 -17.26
C ARG A 50 5.62 -7.28 -18.17
N LEU A 51 4.41 -6.73 -18.25
CA LEU A 51 3.35 -7.18 -19.17
C LEU A 51 3.41 -6.46 -20.53
N GLY A 52 4.55 -5.87 -20.87
CA GLY A 52 4.77 -5.09 -22.10
C GLY A 52 5.03 -3.60 -21.83
N PRO A 53 5.25 -2.78 -22.88
CA PRO A 53 5.59 -1.36 -22.78
C PRO A 53 4.37 -0.50 -22.43
N ARG A 54 3.58 -0.90 -21.43
CA ARG A 54 2.37 -0.21 -21.01
C ARG A 54 2.49 0.24 -19.56
N TRP A 55 2.07 1.47 -19.29
CA TRP A 55 1.89 1.98 -17.94
C TRP A 55 0.73 1.27 -17.25
N TYR A 56 0.63 1.42 -15.93
CA TYR A 56 -0.56 1.00 -15.19
C TYR A 56 -1.79 1.71 -15.76
N THR A 57 -2.79 0.93 -16.15
CA THR A 57 -4.07 1.44 -16.67
C THR A 57 -5.04 1.86 -15.56
N GLY A 58 -4.70 1.55 -14.30
CA GLY A 58 -5.42 1.94 -13.10
C GLY A 58 -4.82 1.28 -11.85
N SER A 59 -5.39 1.55 -10.67
CA SER A 59 -4.89 1.00 -9.40
C SER A 59 -4.95 -0.53 -9.34
N ALA A 60 -6.00 -1.14 -9.90
CA ALA A 60 -6.12 -2.60 -9.97
C ALA A 60 -5.04 -3.22 -10.88
N ASP A 61 -4.74 -2.60 -12.02
CA ASP A 61 -3.68 -3.06 -12.94
C ASP A 61 -2.29 -2.87 -12.30
N ALA A 62 -2.09 -1.83 -11.49
CA ALA A 62 -0.87 -1.64 -10.71
C ALA A 62 -0.63 -2.79 -9.72
N ILE A 63 -1.67 -3.20 -8.99
CA ILE A 63 -1.61 -4.35 -8.07
C ILE A 63 -1.39 -5.64 -8.86
N MET A 64 -2.12 -5.84 -9.97
CA MET A 64 -1.99 -7.02 -10.83
C MET A 64 -0.55 -7.21 -11.36
N GLN A 65 0.09 -6.12 -11.80
CA GLN A 65 1.47 -6.14 -12.29
C GLN A 65 2.49 -6.38 -11.17
N SER A 66 2.10 -6.15 -9.91
CA SER A 66 2.96 -6.28 -8.73
C SER A 66 2.65 -7.53 -7.90
N LEU A 67 1.84 -8.46 -8.40
CA LEU A 67 1.41 -9.67 -7.66
C LEU A 67 2.58 -10.52 -7.18
N ASN A 68 3.73 -10.50 -7.86
CA ASN A 68 4.89 -11.24 -7.38
C ASN A 68 5.31 -10.77 -5.98
N LEU A 69 5.19 -9.49 -5.64
CA LEU A 69 5.53 -8.99 -4.31
C LEU A 69 4.65 -9.61 -3.22
N ILE A 70 3.41 -9.94 -3.57
CA ILE A 70 2.47 -10.58 -2.66
C ILE A 70 2.81 -12.07 -2.55
N TYR A 71 3.08 -12.73 -3.68
CA TYR A 71 3.44 -14.15 -3.67
C TYR A 71 4.79 -14.44 -3.00
N ASP A 72 5.76 -13.53 -3.14
CA ASP A 72 7.09 -13.67 -2.57
C ASP A 72 7.06 -13.49 -1.03
N GLU A 73 6.15 -12.66 -0.52
CA GLU A 73 5.99 -12.37 0.92
C GLU A 73 4.97 -13.28 1.63
N ASP A 74 4.02 -13.86 0.88
CA ASP A 74 2.94 -14.72 1.38
C ASP A 74 2.20 -14.17 2.62
N PRO A 75 1.61 -12.96 2.55
CA PRO A 75 0.96 -12.34 3.71
C PRO A 75 -0.44 -12.93 3.97
N ASP A 76 -0.80 -13.07 5.25
CA ASP A 76 -2.16 -13.46 5.67
C ASP A 76 -3.22 -12.43 5.26
N TYR A 77 -2.86 -11.14 5.31
CA TYR A 77 -3.75 -10.02 5.01
C TYR A 77 -3.03 -8.96 4.16
N ILE A 78 -3.76 -8.43 3.18
CA ILE A 78 -3.27 -7.38 2.28
C ILE A 78 -4.13 -6.14 2.51
N VAL A 79 -3.49 -5.04 2.89
CA VAL A 79 -4.18 -3.76 3.09
C VAL A 79 -3.82 -2.80 1.95
N VAL A 80 -4.84 -2.38 1.19
CA VAL A 80 -4.68 -1.51 0.03
C VAL A 80 -5.16 -0.10 0.35
N PHE A 81 -4.36 0.88 0.00
CA PHE A 81 -4.54 2.26 0.41
C PHE A 81 -4.26 3.24 -0.74
N GLY A 82 -5.21 4.16 -0.97
CA GLY A 82 -5.02 5.27 -1.92
C GLY A 82 -4.18 6.39 -1.31
N ALA A 83 -3.08 6.76 -1.97
CA ALA A 83 -2.11 7.74 -1.47
C ALA A 83 -2.47 9.21 -1.78
N ASP A 84 -3.58 9.44 -2.47
CA ASP A 84 -4.08 10.75 -2.92
C ASP A 84 -4.91 11.50 -1.86
N HIS A 85 -5.28 10.84 -0.77
CA HIS A 85 -6.11 11.43 0.28
C HIS A 85 -5.30 11.67 1.57
N VAL A 86 -5.45 12.89 2.12
CA VAL A 86 -4.93 13.24 3.45
C VAL A 86 -6.00 12.95 4.48
N TYR A 87 -5.85 11.85 5.21
CA TYR A 87 -6.72 11.53 6.35
C TYR A 87 -5.92 10.85 7.46
N ARG A 88 -6.45 10.96 8.68
CA ARG A 88 -5.97 10.23 9.85
C ARG A 88 -6.95 9.11 10.13
N MET A 89 -6.48 7.88 9.99
CA MET A 89 -7.23 6.67 10.27
C MET A 89 -6.28 5.75 11.02
N ASP A 90 -6.83 5.02 11.98
CA ASP A 90 -6.16 3.89 12.57
C ASP A 90 -6.46 2.64 11.71
N PRO A 91 -5.47 2.13 10.95
CA PRO A 91 -5.67 0.95 10.12
C PRO A 91 -5.91 -0.32 10.95
N GLU A 92 -5.46 -0.38 12.21
CA GLU A 92 -5.64 -1.53 13.09
C GLU A 92 -7.13 -1.82 13.30
N GLN A 93 -7.94 -0.79 13.55
CA GLN A 93 -9.39 -0.93 13.72
C GLN A 93 -10.07 -1.61 12.51
N MET A 94 -9.65 -1.25 11.29
CA MET A 94 -10.24 -1.83 10.07
C MET A 94 -9.81 -3.28 9.87
N VAL A 95 -8.54 -3.59 10.16
CA VAL A 95 -8.01 -4.96 10.05
C VAL A 95 -8.65 -5.86 11.10
N SER A 96 -8.75 -5.43 12.36
CA SER A 96 -9.46 -6.19 13.40
C SER A 96 -10.91 -6.46 13.00
N HIS A 97 -11.63 -5.45 12.51
CA HIS A 97 -13.00 -5.64 12.03
C HIS A 97 -13.09 -6.64 10.86
N HIS A 98 -12.15 -6.58 9.91
CA HIS A 98 -12.09 -7.51 8.79
C HIS A 98 -11.92 -8.95 9.29
N ILE A 99 -10.95 -9.18 10.19
CA ILE A 99 -10.68 -10.48 10.82
C ILE A 99 -11.93 -10.99 11.55
N ASP A 100 -12.51 -10.18 12.44
CA ASP A 100 -13.67 -10.54 13.25
C ASP A 100 -14.90 -10.85 12.40
N SER A 101 -15.06 -10.15 11.27
CA SER A 101 -16.19 -10.35 10.35
C SER A 101 -16.11 -11.62 9.51
N GLY A 102 -14.89 -12.16 9.30
CA GLY A 102 -14.65 -13.26 8.35
C GLY A 102 -14.98 -12.90 6.89
N ALA A 103 -15.08 -11.61 6.56
CA ALA A 103 -15.42 -11.17 5.21
C ALA A 103 -14.24 -11.41 4.25
N GLY A 104 -14.52 -11.76 2.99
CA GLY A 104 -13.47 -11.90 1.98
C GLY A 104 -12.82 -10.57 1.57
N VAL A 105 -13.55 -9.45 1.71
CA VAL A 105 -13.07 -8.08 1.43
C VAL A 105 -13.81 -7.10 2.33
N THR A 106 -13.09 -6.11 2.88
CA THR A 106 -13.66 -4.97 3.62
C THR A 106 -13.26 -3.66 2.94
N VAL A 107 -14.23 -2.77 2.72
CA VAL A 107 -14.01 -1.48 2.07
C VAL A 107 -14.37 -0.34 3.03
N ALA A 108 -13.43 0.56 3.27
CA ALA A 108 -13.68 1.78 4.03
C ALA A 108 -14.48 2.78 3.16
N GLY A 109 -15.55 3.34 3.73
CA GLY A 109 -16.40 4.33 3.05
C GLY A 109 -16.81 5.45 3.99
N ILE A 110 -16.83 6.68 3.47
CA ILE A 110 -17.37 7.85 4.16
C ILE A 110 -18.78 8.08 3.62
N ARG A 111 -19.74 8.30 4.53
CA ARG A 111 -21.12 8.63 4.13
C ARG A 111 -21.14 10.01 3.49
N VAL A 112 -21.62 10.10 2.26
CA VAL A 112 -21.86 11.35 1.54
C VAL A 112 -23.38 11.57 1.41
N PRO A 113 -23.88 12.81 1.53
CA PRO A 113 -25.29 13.10 1.27
C PRO A 113 -25.66 12.72 -0.17
N ARG A 114 -26.87 12.18 -0.34
CA ARG A 114 -27.44 11.99 -1.68
C ARG A 114 -27.97 13.34 -2.17
N SER A 115 -27.42 13.83 -3.28
CA SER A 115 -27.93 14.99 -4.03
C SER A 115 -29.33 14.74 -4.57
#